data_AF-A0A972QSE0-F1
#
_entry.id   AF-A0A972QSE0-F1
#
_cell.length_a   1.000
_cell.length_b   1.000
_cell.length_c   1.000
_cell.angle_alpha   90.00
_cell.angle_beta   90.00
_cell.angle_gamma   90.00
#
_symmetry.space_group_name_H-M   'P 1'
#
loop_
_entity.id
_entity.type
_entity.pdbx_description
1 polymer ?
#
loop_
_entity_poly.entity_id
_entity_poly.type
_entity_poly.pdbx_seq_one_letter_code
_entity_poly.pdbx_strand_id
1 'polypeptide(L)'
;IKIQAVHSYNTDKDFHPKSNNWLGFIVEIEGIKAYHAGDTDFIPEMKDLEVDIAFLPVSGTYVMTADQAVQAALAINPKLAIPMHYGAIVGDEQDAITFKKALEGKVEVLVLKKQ
;
A
#
# COMPACT_ATOMS: atom_id res chain seq x y z
N ILE A 1 20.90 -2.88 7.44
CA ILE A 1 19.59 -3.08 6.77
C ILE A 1 18.89 -4.21 7.50
N LYS A 2 17.66 -4.00 7.97
CA LYS A 2 16.81 -5.07 8.50
C LYS A 2 15.63 -5.28 7.55
N ILE A 3 15.18 -6.51 7.40
CA ILE A 3 14.05 -6.86 6.54
C ILE A 3 13.11 -7.75 7.35
N GLN A 4 11.83 -7.40 7.35
CA GLN A 4 10.76 -8.18 7.94
C GLN A 4 9.75 -8.53 6.86
N ALA A 5 9.40 -9.81 6.75
CA ALA A 5 8.28 -10.26 5.91
C ALA A 5 6.96 -10.07 6.68
N VAL A 6 5.92 -9.60 5.98
CA VAL A 6 4.56 -9.42 6.51
C VAL A 6 3.54 -9.97 5.53
N HIS A 7 2.31 -10.21 5.97
CA HIS A 7 1.27 -10.80 5.12
C HIS A 7 0.83 -9.85 3.98
N SER A 8 0.55 -10.43 2.81
CA SER A 8 -0.04 -9.76 1.63
C SER A 8 -1.06 -10.70 1.00
N TYR A 9 -2.35 -10.33 1.01
CA TYR A 9 -3.43 -11.16 0.48
C TYR A 9 -4.71 -10.37 0.19
N ASN A 10 -5.61 -10.93 -0.63
CA ASN A 10 -6.93 -10.40 -0.87
C ASN A 10 -7.96 -10.92 0.17
N THR A 11 -8.90 -10.04 0.55
CA THR A 11 -10.02 -10.32 1.46
C THR A 11 -11.35 -10.41 0.74
N ASP A 12 -11.51 -9.70 -0.38
CA ASP A 12 -12.74 -9.64 -1.16
C ASP A 12 -12.53 -10.04 -2.64
N LYS A 13 -11.35 -10.61 -2.96
CA LYS A 13 -10.95 -11.10 -4.30
C LYS A 13 -10.14 -12.41 -4.18
N ASP A 14 -10.00 -13.13 -5.29
CA ASP A 14 -9.31 -14.44 -5.33
C ASP A 14 -7.94 -14.41 -6.07
N PHE A 15 -7.38 -13.22 -6.34
CA PHE A 15 -6.10 -13.11 -7.07
C PHE A 15 -4.88 -13.38 -6.19
N HIS A 16 -4.96 -13.01 -4.90
CA HIS A 16 -3.93 -13.22 -3.88
C HIS A 16 -4.49 -13.96 -2.66
N PRO A 17 -4.80 -15.26 -2.75
CA PRO A 17 -5.40 -16.01 -1.64
C PRO A 17 -4.51 -16.04 -0.39
N LYS A 18 -5.11 -15.87 0.79
CA LYS A 18 -4.38 -15.93 2.08
C LYS A 18 -3.61 -17.24 2.28
N SER A 19 -4.09 -18.36 1.73
CA SER A 19 -3.44 -19.67 1.80
C SER A 19 -2.07 -19.73 1.14
N ASN A 20 -1.78 -18.83 0.21
CA ASN A 20 -0.50 -18.82 -0.50
C ASN A 20 0.65 -18.23 0.34
N ASN A 21 0.34 -17.59 1.48
CA ASN A 21 1.32 -16.95 2.36
C ASN A 21 2.27 -15.99 1.61
N TRP A 22 1.71 -15.23 0.68
CA TRP A 22 2.45 -14.18 -0.01
C TRP A 22 2.75 -13.00 0.90
N LEU A 23 3.74 -12.21 0.48
CA LEU A 23 4.48 -11.33 1.37
C LEU A 23 4.47 -9.88 0.89
N GLY A 24 4.24 -8.98 1.84
CA GLY A 24 4.80 -7.64 1.82
C GLY A 24 6.11 -7.61 2.61
N PHE A 25 6.80 -6.48 2.60
CA PHE A 25 8.07 -6.32 3.31
C PHE A 25 8.15 -4.98 4.03
N ILE A 26 8.72 -5.00 5.23
CA ILE A 26 9.20 -3.80 5.91
C ILE A 26 10.72 -3.83 5.82
N VAL A 27 11.30 -2.78 5.25
CA VAL A 27 12.74 -2.61 5.10
C VAL A 27 13.17 -1.43 5.96
N GLU A 28 14.09 -1.67 6.89
CA GLU A 28 14.67 -0.65 7.76
C GLU A 28 16.09 -0.31 7.30
N ILE A 29 16.28 0.96 6.92
CA ILE A 29 17.57 1.52 6.50
C ILE A 29 17.77 2.82 7.28
N GLU A 30 18.89 2.92 7.99
CA GLU A 30 19.24 4.13 8.77
C GLU A 30 18.13 4.59 9.74
N GLY A 31 17.37 3.63 10.30
CA GLY A 31 16.28 3.89 11.23
C GLY A 31 14.94 4.27 10.59
N ILE A 32 14.88 4.41 9.25
CA ILE A 32 13.64 4.64 8.50
C ILE A 32 13.03 3.30 8.10
N LYS A 33 11.75 3.09 8.42
CA LYS A 33 11.00 1.87 8.06
C LYS A 33 10.10 2.13 6.86
N ALA A 34 10.39 1.46 5.75
CA ALA A 34 9.58 1.49 4.55
C ALA A 34 8.79 0.17 4.39
N TYR A 35 7.47 0.27 4.35
CA TYR A 35 6.55 -0.84 4.09
C TYR A 35 6.19 -0.90 2.61
N HIS A 36 6.51 -2.01 1.96
CA HIS A 36 5.98 -2.37 0.64
C HIS A 36 4.88 -3.41 0.82
N ALA A 37 3.65 -3.03 0.49
CA ALA A 37 2.48 -3.86 0.77
C ALA A 37 2.40 -5.15 -0.06
N GLY A 38 3.09 -5.18 -1.20
CA GLY A 38 2.84 -6.21 -2.20
C GLY A 38 1.45 -6.03 -2.81
N ASP A 39 0.96 -7.09 -3.43
CA ASP A 39 -0.38 -7.10 -4.02
C ASP A 39 -1.36 -7.67 -2.99
N THR A 40 -2.15 -6.77 -2.41
CA THR A 40 -2.98 -7.04 -1.23
C THR A 40 -4.22 -6.17 -1.22
N ASP A 41 -5.24 -6.61 -0.49
CA ASP A 41 -6.31 -5.75 0.01
C ASP A 41 -5.92 -5.12 1.35
N PHE A 42 -6.81 -4.31 1.93
CA PHE A 42 -6.65 -3.83 3.29
C PHE A 42 -6.91 -4.97 4.28
N ILE A 43 -5.86 -5.39 4.98
CA ILE A 43 -5.90 -6.51 5.95
C ILE A 43 -5.76 -6.02 7.39
N PRO A 44 -6.30 -6.75 8.39
CA PRO A 44 -6.22 -6.35 9.80
C PRO A 44 -4.79 -6.08 10.31
N GLU A 45 -3.82 -6.86 9.83
CA GLU A 45 -2.41 -6.79 10.21
C GLU A 45 -1.78 -5.42 9.90
N MET A 46 -2.34 -4.65 8.96
CA MET A 46 -1.87 -3.30 8.65
C MET A 46 -2.09 -2.31 9.80
N LYS A 47 -3.03 -2.57 10.71
CA LYS A 47 -3.35 -1.67 11.84
C LYS A 47 -2.26 -1.66 12.93
N ASP A 48 -1.45 -2.71 12.97
CA ASP A 48 -0.39 -2.88 13.96
C ASP A 48 1.00 -2.46 13.41
N LEU A 49 1.03 -1.86 12.22
CA LEU A 49 2.27 -1.43 11.57
C LEU A 49 2.75 -0.08 12.11
N GLU A 50 4.02 -0.04 12.50
CA GLU A 50 4.73 1.20 12.84
C GLU A 50 5.80 1.46 11.78
N VAL A 51 5.44 2.24 10.75
CA VAL A 51 6.32 2.52 9.59
C VAL A 51 6.30 4.00 9.20
N ASP A 52 7.41 4.49 8.66
CA ASP A 52 7.54 5.88 8.22
C ASP A 52 6.96 6.08 6.82
N ILE A 53 7.17 5.11 5.93
CA ILE A 53 6.77 5.16 4.53
C ILE A 53 5.93 3.93 4.20
N ALA A 54 4.81 4.10 3.50
CA ALA A 54 3.98 2.99 3.01
C ALA A 54 3.77 3.09 1.48
N PHE A 55 4.16 2.05 0.76
CA PHE A 55 3.85 1.85 -0.65
C PHE A 55 2.59 0.99 -0.77
N LEU A 56 1.50 1.56 -1.26
CA LEU A 56 0.17 0.93 -1.26
C LEU A 56 -0.37 0.77 -2.68
N PRO A 57 -0.83 -0.43 -3.10
CA PRO A 57 -1.43 -0.61 -4.42
C PRO A 57 -2.80 0.07 -4.50
N VAL A 58 -3.18 0.63 -5.67
CA VAL A 58 -4.42 1.43 -5.79
C VAL A 58 -5.34 1.08 -6.97
N SER A 59 -4.96 0.16 -7.87
CA SER A 59 -5.69 -0.06 -9.13
C SER A 59 -6.99 -0.86 -9.03
N GLY A 60 -7.33 -1.43 -7.87
CA GLY A 60 -8.62 -2.09 -7.62
C GLY A 60 -8.86 -3.45 -8.27
N THR A 61 -8.34 -3.75 -9.46
CA THR A 61 -8.66 -5.01 -10.15
C THR A 61 -8.13 -6.25 -9.42
N TYR A 62 -6.86 -6.22 -8.99
CA TYR A 62 -6.18 -7.36 -8.35
C TYR A 62 -5.78 -7.09 -6.89
N VAL A 63 -5.98 -5.85 -6.45
CA VAL A 63 -5.44 -5.25 -5.23
C VAL A 63 -6.47 -4.25 -4.67
N MET A 64 -6.13 -3.52 -3.61
CA MET A 64 -6.96 -2.42 -3.11
C MET A 64 -7.41 -1.47 -4.22
N THR A 65 -8.67 -1.05 -4.17
CA THR A 65 -9.12 0.19 -4.84
C THR A 65 -8.46 1.40 -4.17
N ALA A 66 -8.47 2.56 -4.83
CA ALA A 66 -7.98 3.80 -4.22
C ALA A 66 -8.63 4.08 -2.84
N ASP A 67 -9.94 3.84 -2.70
CA ASP A 67 -10.65 4.03 -1.42
C ASP A 67 -10.21 3.02 -0.35
N GLN A 68 -10.02 1.75 -0.71
CA GLN A 68 -9.48 0.74 0.21
C GLN A 68 -8.05 1.11 0.65
N ALA A 69 -7.23 1.60 -0.27
CA ALA A 69 -5.89 2.08 0.03
C ALA A 69 -5.90 3.30 0.97
N VAL A 70 -6.87 4.22 0.82
CA VAL A 70 -7.07 5.33 1.77
C VAL A 70 -7.34 4.81 3.18
N GLN A 71 -8.20 3.79 3.32
CA GLN A 71 -8.46 3.17 4.63
C GLN A 71 -7.20 2.54 5.22
N ALA A 72 -6.41 1.84 4.40
CA ALA A 72 -5.13 1.27 4.82
C ALA A 72 -4.14 2.37 5.26
N ALA A 73 -4.01 3.45 4.50
CA ALA A 73 -3.13 4.57 4.82
C ALA A 73 -3.53 5.26 6.13
N LEU A 74 -4.83 5.47 6.38
CA LEU A 74 -5.32 6.05 7.63
C LEU A 74 -5.12 5.11 8.83
N ALA A 75 -5.22 3.79 8.62
CA ALA A 75 -4.98 2.80 9.66
C ALA A 75 -3.50 2.67 10.03
N ILE A 76 -2.61 2.69 9.03
CA ILE A 76 -1.15 2.64 9.21
C ILE A 76 -0.63 3.98 9.77
N ASN A 77 -1.24 5.09 9.34
CA ASN A 77 -0.82 6.46 9.67
C ASN A 77 0.69 6.72 9.44
N PRO A 78 1.23 6.42 8.24
CA PRO A 78 2.64 6.66 7.95
C PRO A 78 2.91 8.17 7.81
N LYS A 79 4.18 8.57 7.89
CA LYS A 79 4.56 9.95 7.55
C LYS A 79 4.35 10.24 6.07
N LEU A 80 4.64 9.25 5.22
CA LEU A 80 4.52 9.34 3.77
C LEU A 80 3.84 8.10 3.19
N ALA A 81 2.80 8.28 2.38
CA ALA A 81 2.22 7.23 1.57
C ALA A 81 2.53 7.44 0.09
N ILE A 82 2.85 6.35 -0.61
CA ILE A 82 3.19 6.35 -2.04
C ILE A 82 2.25 5.35 -2.73
N PRO A 83 1.32 5.81 -3.59
CA PRO A 83 0.51 4.88 -4.38
C PRO A 83 1.41 4.12 -5.37
N MET A 84 1.12 2.84 -5.56
CA MET A 84 1.80 1.96 -6.51
C MET A 84 0.80 1.06 -7.24
N HIS A 85 1.29 0.18 -8.12
CA HIS A 85 0.47 -0.79 -8.85
C HIS A 85 -0.70 -0.12 -9.62
N TYR A 86 -0.39 0.82 -10.51
CA TYR A 86 -1.34 1.47 -11.44
C TYR A 86 -0.63 1.86 -12.75
N GLY A 87 -1.38 2.11 -13.83
CA GLY A 87 -0.86 2.77 -15.05
C GLY A 87 0.11 1.94 -15.89
N ALA A 88 0.09 0.61 -15.77
CA ALA A 88 0.88 -0.31 -16.58
C ALA A 88 0.02 -1.33 -17.34
N ILE A 89 -0.77 -2.12 -16.60
CA ILE A 89 -1.68 -3.15 -17.14
C ILE A 89 -3.10 -2.91 -16.65
N VAL A 90 -3.24 -2.45 -15.41
CA VAL A 90 -4.51 -2.15 -14.73
C VAL A 90 -4.40 -0.84 -13.95
N GLY A 91 -5.55 -0.20 -13.73
CA GLY A 91 -5.64 1.13 -13.15
C GLY A 91 -4.94 2.19 -14.00
N ASP A 92 -5.07 3.44 -13.59
CA ASP A 92 -4.43 4.56 -14.26
C ASP A 92 -4.00 5.63 -13.24
N GLU A 93 -3.47 6.74 -13.75
CA GLU A 93 -3.00 7.84 -12.91
C GLU A 93 -4.11 8.46 -12.05
N GLN A 94 -5.37 8.34 -12.46
CA GLN A 94 -6.51 8.84 -11.72
C GLN A 94 -6.72 8.10 -10.39
N ASP A 95 -6.35 6.83 -10.29
CA ASP A 95 -6.39 6.08 -9.03
C ASP A 95 -5.42 6.69 -8.00
N ALA A 96 -4.19 6.99 -8.43
CA ALA A 96 -3.18 7.63 -7.59
C ALA A 96 -3.57 9.07 -7.20
N ILE A 97 -4.19 9.82 -8.14
CA ILE A 97 -4.71 11.16 -7.86
C ILE A 97 -5.86 11.12 -6.85
N THR A 98 -6.78 10.16 -7.00
CA THR A 98 -7.91 9.97 -6.09
C THR A 98 -7.41 9.65 -4.68
N PHE A 99 -6.47 8.71 -4.57
CA PHE A 99 -5.80 8.36 -3.32
C PHE A 99 -5.15 9.58 -2.66
N LYS A 100 -4.37 10.36 -3.42
CA LYS A 100 -3.71 11.58 -2.94
C LYS A 100 -4.72 12.62 -2.42
N LYS A 101 -5.77 12.87 -3.19
CA LYS A 101 -6.79 13.89 -2.84
C LYS A 101 -7.55 13.51 -1.57
N ALA A 102 -7.90 12.24 -1.40
CA ALA A 102 -8.66 11.77 -0.24
C ALA A 102 -7.87 11.85 1.09
N LEU A 103 -6.53 11.84 1.02
CA LEU A 103 -5.62 11.94 2.16
C LEU A 103 -5.09 13.36 2.43
N GLU A 104 -5.50 14.35 1.65
CA GLU A 104 -5.08 15.75 1.83
C GLU A 104 -5.36 16.24 3.26
N GLY A 105 -4.31 16.78 3.90
CA GLY A 105 -4.36 17.23 5.30
C GLY A 105 -4.37 16.12 6.36
N LYS A 106 -4.28 14.84 5.97
CA LYS A 106 -4.28 13.68 6.88
C LYS A 106 -2.97 12.91 6.84
N VAL A 107 -2.49 12.57 5.64
CA VAL A 107 -1.24 11.84 5.39
C VAL A 107 -0.53 12.47 4.19
N GLU A 108 0.79 12.66 4.26
CA GLU A 108 1.54 13.17 3.11
C GLU A 108 1.56 12.11 2.00
N VAL A 109 1.29 12.53 0.76
CA VAL A 109 1.25 11.61 -0.39
C VAL A 109 2.18 12.09 -1.51
N LEU A 110 3.11 11.22 -1.90
CA LEU A 110 4.01 11.43 -3.04
C LEU A 110 3.66 10.47 -4.17
N VAL A 111 3.18 11.03 -5.29
CA VAL A 111 2.98 10.29 -6.54
C VAL A 111 4.29 10.33 -7.32
N LEU A 112 4.95 9.19 -7.47
CA LEU A 112 6.21 9.09 -8.21
C LEU A 112 5.96 9.12 -9.72
N LYS A 113 6.81 9.83 -10.45
CA LYS A 113 6.78 9.84 -11.92
C LYS A 113 7.39 8.55 -12.45
N LYS A 114 6.78 7.97 -13.48
CA LYS A 114 7.42 6.92 -14.29
C LYS A 114 8.71 7.50 -14.90
N GLN A 115 9.81 6.76 -14.77
CA GLN A 115 11.07 7.07 -15.45
C GLN A 115 11.04 6.57 -16.89
#